data_AF-A0A959TRB2-F1
#
_entry.id   AF-A0A959TRB2-F1
#
_cell.length_a   1.000
_cell.length_b   1.000
_cell.length_c   1.000
_cell.angle_alpha   90.00
_cell.angle_beta   90.00
_cell.angle_gamma   90.00
#
_symmetry.space_group_name_H-M   'P 1'
#
loop_
_entity.id
_entity.type
_entity.pdbx_description
1 polymer ?
#
loop_
_entity_poly.entity_id
_entity_poly.type
_entity_poly.pdbx_seq_one_letter_code
_entity_poly.pdbx_strand_id
1 'polypeptide(L)' 'MRKILLSLAVLLVITATSSCRKCITCTATDSSGNIVSTTNTCGGRIVRNSAESDCRSTADIYGGTCNCTND' A
#
# COMPACT_ATOMS: atom_id res chain seq x y z
N MET A 1 9.44 -26.15 32.06
CA MET A 1 8.71 -26.48 30.81
C MET A 1 7.73 -25.40 30.35
N ARG A 2 6.95 -24.73 31.23
CA ARG A 2 6.03 -23.62 30.86
C ARG A 2 6.68 -22.36 30.25
N LYS A 3 7.94 -22.05 30.61
CA LYS A 3 8.64 -20.84 30.14
C LYS A 3 8.96 -20.88 28.63
N ILE A 4 9.26 -22.05 28.09
CA ILE A 4 9.63 -22.25 26.67
C ILE A 4 8.42 -22.01 25.75
N LEU A 5 7.22 -22.43 26.18
CA LEU A 5 5.97 -22.21 25.45
C LEU A 5 5.58 -20.73 25.39
N LEU A 6 5.82 -19.96 26.47
CA LEU A 6 5.60 -18.50 26.46
C LEU A 6 6.57 -17.79 25.49
N SER A 7 7.84 -18.22 25.44
CA SER A 7 8.84 -17.63 24.54
C SER A 7 8.49 -17.83 23.06
N LEU A 8 8.02 -19.03 22.69
CA LEU A 8 7.58 -19.34 21.33
C LEU A 8 6.32 -18.56 20.94
N ALA A 9 5.34 -18.44 21.84
CA ALA A 9 4.13 -17.66 21.59
C ALA A 9 4.45 -16.17 21.39
N VAL A 10 5.35 -15.60 22.20
CA VAL A 10 5.81 -14.22 22.05
C VAL A 10 6.53 -14.02 20.72
N LEU A 11 7.41 -14.92 20.30
CA LEU A 11 8.10 -14.84 19.00
C LEU A 11 7.11 -14.87 17.82
N LEU A 12 6.09 -15.72 17.91
CA LEU A 12 5.05 -15.86 16.88
C LEU A 12 4.18 -14.60 16.77
N VAL A 13 3.84 -13.96 17.89
CA VAL A 13 3.10 -12.69 17.95
C VAL A 13 3.92 -11.51 17.40
N ILE A 14 5.24 -11.48 17.61
CA ILE A 14 6.11 -10.40 17.12
C ILE A 14 6.28 -10.48 15.59
N THR A 15 6.35 -11.69 15.02
CA THR A 15 6.42 -11.83 13.54
C THR A 15 5.13 -11.45 12.83
N ALA A 16 3.96 -11.59 13.47
CA ALA A 16 2.68 -11.20 12.88
C ALA A 16 2.42 -9.69 12.89
N THR A 17 3.02 -8.96 13.85
CA THR A 17 2.73 -7.55 14.11
C THR A 17 3.74 -6.58 13.49
N SER A 18 4.89 -7.06 13.03
CA SER A 18 5.85 -6.28 12.22
C SER A 18 5.48 -6.22 10.73
N SER A 19 4.18 -6.25 10.42
CA SER A 19 3.72 -5.73 9.13
C SER A 19 4.01 -4.23 9.15
N CYS A 20 5.16 -3.83 8.60
CA CYS A 20 5.43 -2.44 8.25
C CYS A 20 4.25 -1.96 7.42
N ARG A 21 3.28 -1.30 8.06
CA ARG A 21 2.21 -0.60 7.37
C ARG A 21 2.89 0.52 6.63
N LYS A 22 3.23 0.26 5.37
CA LYS A 22 3.71 1.29 4.47
C LYS A 22 2.49 2.02 3.96
N CYS A 23 2.56 3.33 3.99
CA CYS A 23 1.60 4.17 3.31
C CYS A 23 2.14 4.47 1.92
N ILE A 24 1.24 4.54 0.95
CA ILE A 24 1.56 5.08 -0.37
C ILE A 24 0.51 6.12 -0.74
N THR A 25 0.97 7.14 -1.45
CA THR A 25 0.11 8.07 -2.16
C THR A 25 0.29 7.84 -3.66
N CYS A 26 -0.81 7.51 -4.34
CA CYS A 26 -0.89 7.35 -5.79
C CYS A 26 -1.66 8.52 -6.40
N THR A 27 -1.08 9.16 -7.40
CA THR A 27 -1.68 10.29 -8.12
C THR A 27 -1.81 9.93 -9.58
N ALA A 28 -3.04 9.98 -10.10
CA ALA A 28 -3.32 9.87 -11.52
C ALA A 28 -3.39 11.28 -12.12
N THR A 29 -2.66 11.48 -13.20
CA THR A 29 -2.63 12.71 -14.00
C THR A 29 -3.15 12.42 -15.40
N ASP A 30 -3.87 13.35 -16.01
CA ASP A 30 -4.31 13.25 -17.40
C ASP A 30 -3.17 13.62 -18.39
N SER A 31 -3.45 13.51 -19.69
CA SER A 31 -2.51 13.89 -20.76
C SER A 31 -2.12 15.38 -20.78
N SER A 32 -2.92 16.24 -20.15
CA SER A 32 -2.66 17.68 -20.02
C SER A 32 -1.87 18.02 -18.75
N GLY A 33 -1.59 17.02 -17.90
CA GLY A 33 -0.88 17.18 -16.63
C GLY A 33 -1.78 17.56 -15.45
N ASN A 34 -3.11 17.52 -15.58
CA ASN A 34 -4.02 17.78 -14.48
C ASN A 34 -4.15 16.55 -13.58
N ILE A 35 -4.20 16.76 -12.27
CA ILE A 35 -4.48 15.68 -11.31
C ILE A 35 -5.97 15.35 -11.38
N VAL A 36 -6.29 14.12 -11.78
CA VAL A 36 -7.67 13.62 -11.88
C VAL A 36 -8.08 12.76 -10.68
N SER A 37 -7.11 12.17 -9.98
CA SER A 37 -7.35 11.38 -8.78
C SER A 37 -6.11 11.30 -7.90
N THR A 38 -6.32 11.31 -6.58
CA THR A 38 -5.30 11.05 -5.57
C THR A 38 -5.83 10.05 -4.57
N THR A 39 -5.10 8.96 -4.36
CA THR A 39 -5.45 7.89 -3.43
C THR A 39 -4.33 7.71 -2.42
N ASN A 40 -4.62 7.85 -1.14
CA ASN A 40 -3.70 7.50 -0.06
C ASN A 40 -4.19 6.22 0.62
N THR A 41 -3.30 5.24 0.77
CA THR A 41 -3.62 4.00 1.48
C THR A 41 -2.45 3.48 2.29
N CYS A 42 -2.73 2.88 3.44
CA CYS A 42 -1.75 2.27 4.32
C CYS A 42 -2.08 0.80 4.54
N GLY A 43 -1.07 -0.06 4.48
CA GLY A 43 -1.25 -1.48 4.81
C GLY A 43 -0.23 -2.41 4.18
N GLY A 44 -0.63 -3.67 4.06
CA GLY A 44 0.16 -4.69 3.40
C GLY A 44 0.29 -4.46 1.90
N ARG A 45 1.17 -5.23 1.26
CA ARG A 45 1.43 -5.14 -0.19
C ARG A 45 0.16 -5.29 -1.03
N ILE A 46 -0.79 -6.14 -0.62
CA ILE A 46 -2.05 -6.35 -1.36
C ILE A 46 -2.85 -5.05 -1.44
N VAL A 47 -3.10 -4.39 -0.30
CA VAL A 47 -3.86 -3.13 -0.23
C VAL A 47 -3.20 -2.06 -1.10
N ARG A 48 -1.87 -1.96 -1.05
CA ARG A 48 -1.12 -0.99 -1.84
C ARG A 48 -1.15 -1.29 -3.35
N ASN A 49 -1.05 -2.55 -3.74
CA ASN A 49 -1.13 -2.95 -5.14
C ASN A 49 -2.53 -2.69 -5.72
N SER A 50 -3.58 -2.84 -4.91
CA SER A 50 -4.95 -2.47 -5.32
C SER A 50 -5.03 -0.98 -5.64
N ALA A 51 -4.54 -0.11 -4.75
CA ALA A 51 -4.51 1.34 -5.01
C ALA A 51 -3.67 1.71 -6.25
N GLU A 52 -2.54 1.02 -6.48
CA GLU A 52 -1.74 1.21 -7.71
C GLU A 52 -2.52 0.81 -8.96
N SER A 53 -3.24 -0.32 -8.91
CA SER A 53 -4.09 -0.80 -10.02
C SER A 53 -5.23 0.17 -10.33
N ASP A 54 -5.89 0.70 -9.31
CA ASP A 54 -6.99 1.66 -9.45
C ASP A 54 -6.49 2.98 -10.06
N CYS A 55 -5.33 3.45 -9.60
CA CYS A 55 -4.68 4.63 -10.15
C CYS A 55 -4.27 4.45 -11.62
N ARG A 56 -3.71 3.28 -12.00
CA ARG A 56 -3.42 2.98 -13.41
C ARG A 56 -4.67 2.93 -14.27
N SER A 57 -5.72 2.25 -13.79
CA SER A 57 -7.00 2.17 -14.51
C SER A 57 -7.59 3.57 -14.74
N THR A 58 -7.48 4.45 -13.73
CA THR A 58 -7.88 5.85 -13.86
C THR A 58 -7.03 6.58 -14.89
N ALA A 59 -5.70 6.45 -14.83
CA ALA A 59 -4.81 7.07 -15.78
C ALA A 59 -5.08 6.63 -17.23
N ASP A 60 -5.37 5.34 -17.46
CA ASP A 60 -5.71 4.80 -18.79
C ASP A 60 -7.01 5.41 -19.34
N ILE A 61 -8.02 5.64 -18.49
CA ILE A 61 -9.29 6.29 -18.89
C ILE A 61 -9.05 7.73 -19.39
N TYR A 62 -8.18 8.47 -18.72
CA TYR A 62 -7.88 9.87 -19.06
C TYR A 62 -6.66 10.03 -19.99
N GLY A 63 -6.10 8.92 -20.49
CA GLY A 63 -4.94 8.90 -21.37
C GLY A 63 -3.68 9.51 -20.77
N GLY A 64 -3.49 9.40 -19.45
CA GLY A 64 -2.39 10.01 -18.73
C GLY A 64 -1.53 9.01 -17.97
N THR A 65 -1.03 9.39 -16.80
CA THR A 65 -0.06 8.57 -16.04
C THR A 65 -0.42 8.44 -14.57
N CYS A 66 -0.06 7.30 -13.99
CA CYS A 66 -0.18 7.04 -12.56
C CYS A 66 1.21 7.04 -11.92
N ASN A 67 1.40 7.82 -10.85
CA ASN A 67 2.61 7.85 -10.05
C ASN A 67 2.32 7.54 -8.59
N CYS A 68 2.99 6.55 -8.02
CA CYS A 68 2.83 6.14 -6.63
C CYS A 68 4.13 6.34 -5.86
N THR A 69 4.05 6.99 -4.71
CA THR A 69 5.19 7.26 -3.82
C THR A 69 4.90 6.71 -2.43
N ASN A 70 5.94 6.28 -1.71
CA ASN A 70 5.79 5.96 -0.29
C ASN A 70 5.81 7.27 0.48
N ASP A 71 4.81 7.50 1.33
CA ASP A 71 4.83 8.56 2.34
C ASP A 71 5.85 8.25 3.45
#